data_AF-A0A7V7ZPH4-F1
#
_entry.id   AF-A0A7V7ZPH4-F1
#
_cell.length_a   1.000
_cell.length_b   1.000
_cell.length_c   1.000
_cell.angle_alpha   90.00
_cell.angle_beta   90.00
_cell.angle_gamma   90.00
#
_symmetry.space_group_name_H-M   'P 1'
#
loop_
_entity.id
_entity.type
_entity.pdbx_description
1 polymer ?
#
loop_
_entity_poly.entity_id
_entity_poly.type
_entity_poly.pdbx_seq_one_letter_code
_entity_poly.pdbx_strand_id
1 'polypeptide(L)'
;MGDTAPQKMEPAMPPRRRASAIVERPEGVLLVLMRHLGAMLPGGGIKPFESDAAAAARELLEETGLVAERMVFLFERQSLGQSNAVFWVYASGVPRACNEIDQIAYYPPREPLRLAPETQSILHQFAELRAREPARFAEGDTAT
;
A
#
# COMPACT_ATOMS: atom_id res chain seq x y z
N MET A 1 -23.78 -49.30 -3.16
CA MET A 1 -23.58 -47.89 -2.77
C MET A 1 -22.13 -47.74 -2.34
N GLY A 2 -21.27 -47.17 -3.19
CA GLY A 2 -19.88 -46.91 -2.84
C GLY A 2 -19.80 -45.70 -1.93
N ASP A 3 -19.17 -45.88 -0.78
CA ASP A 3 -18.93 -44.88 0.25
C ASP A 3 -17.89 -43.87 -0.28
N THR A 4 -18.32 -42.66 -0.61
CA THR A 4 -17.41 -41.59 -1.06
C THR A 4 -16.77 -40.97 0.18
N ALA A 5 -15.54 -41.40 0.48
CA ALA A 5 -14.72 -40.75 1.49
C ALA A 5 -14.61 -39.23 1.21
N PRO A 6 -14.69 -38.37 2.24
CA PRO A 6 -14.51 -36.94 2.04
C PRO A 6 -13.10 -36.68 1.53
N GLN A 7 -12.99 -36.03 0.38
CA GLN A 7 -11.70 -35.53 -0.12
C GLN A 7 -11.16 -34.55 0.92
N LYS A 8 -10.03 -34.88 1.55
CA LYS A 8 -9.26 -33.93 2.36
C LYS A 8 -8.88 -32.78 1.44
N MET A 9 -9.51 -31.62 1.61
CA MET A 9 -9.02 -30.36 1.07
C MET A 9 -7.65 -30.11 1.70
N GLU A 10 -6.59 -30.26 0.91
CA GLU A 10 -5.27 -29.73 1.23
C GLU A 10 -5.43 -28.26 1.67
N PRO A 11 -4.80 -27.82 2.78
CA PRO A 11 -4.92 -26.44 3.21
C PRO A 11 -4.44 -25.54 2.07
N ALA A 12 -5.32 -24.63 1.62
CA ALA A 12 -4.96 -23.62 0.63
C ALA A 12 -3.69 -22.91 1.11
N MET A 13 -2.72 -22.73 0.20
CA MET A 13 -1.49 -22.01 0.55
C MET A 13 -1.84 -20.67 1.22
N PRO A 14 -1.16 -20.31 2.32
CA PRO A 14 -1.43 -19.05 2.99
C PRO A 14 -1.27 -17.87 2.01
N PRO A 15 -2.10 -16.82 2.14
CA PRO A 15 -2.03 -15.69 1.24
C PRO A 15 -0.66 -15.02 1.30
N ARG A 16 -0.17 -14.56 0.14
CA ARG A 16 1.08 -13.78 0.08
C ARG A 16 0.86 -12.47 0.84
N ARG A 17 1.68 -12.23 1.86
CA ARG A 17 1.60 -11.03 2.70
C ARG A 17 2.38 -9.88 2.05
N ARG A 18 1.77 -8.70 2.03
CA ARG A 18 2.33 -7.44 1.51
C ARG A 18 2.01 -6.29 2.45
N ALA A 19 2.72 -5.19 2.28
CA ALA A 19 2.39 -3.92 2.91
C ALA A 19 2.50 -2.76 1.91
N SER A 20 1.59 -1.79 2.01
CA SER A 20 1.56 -0.60 1.16
C SER A 20 1.49 0.68 1.98
N ALA A 21 2.15 1.72 1.47
CA ALA A 21 2.17 3.05 2.05
C ALA A 21 1.27 4.02 1.26
N ILE A 22 0.41 4.74 1.98
CA ILE A 22 -0.32 5.90 1.49
C ILE A 22 0.39 7.15 2.02
N VAL A 23 1.02 7.90 1.11
CA VAL A 23 1.65 9.18 1.42
C VAL A 23 0.85 10.28 0.74
N GLU A 24 0.29 11.20 1.52
CA GLU A 24 -0.42 12.37 1.00
C GLU A 24 0.56 13.52 0.76
N ARG A 25 0.45 14.16 -0.40
CA ARG A 25 1.16 15.38 -0.80
C ARG A 25 0.17 16.42 -1.30
N PRO A 26 0.55 17.70 -1.43
CA PRO A 26 -0.32 18.72 -2.02
C PRO A 26 -0.85 18.35 -3.41
N GLU A 27 -0.11 17.54 -4.17
CA GLU A 27 -0.48 17.04 -5.50
C GLU A 27 -1.46 15.87 -5.45
N GLY A 28 -1.59 15.17 -4.32
CA GLY A 28 -2.41 13.98 -4.14
C GLY A 28 -1.71 12.85 -3.40
N VAL A 29 -2.28 11.65 -3.44
CA VAL A 29 -1.66 10.42 -2.92
C VAL A 29 -0.56 9.97 -3.87
N LEU A 30 0.65 9.75 -3.36
CA LEU A 30 1.78 9.28 -4.14
C LEU A 30 1.53 7.88 -4.71
N LEU A 31 1.85 7.72 -6.00
CA LEU A 31 1.84 6.45 -6.71
C LEU A 31 3.21 6.20 -7.38
N VAL A 32 3.55 4.93 -7.55
CA VAL A 32 4.73 4.45 -8.28
C VAL A 32 4.29 3.65 -9.51
N LEU A 33 5.10 3.73 -10.56
CA LEU A 33 4.86 3.06 -11.83
C LEU A 33 6.09 2.23 -12.22
N MET A 34 5.83 0.98 -12.58
CA MET A 34 6.77 0.12 -13.29
C MET A 34 6.28 -0.10 -14.71
N ARG A 35 7.21 -0.21 -15.68
CA ARG A 35 6.94 -0.44 -17.11
C ARG A 35 5.78 -1.42 -17.35
N HIS A 36 4.81 -0.97 -18.14
CA HIS A 36 3.64 -1.74 -18.57
C HIS A 36 2.67 -2.20 -17.47
N LEU A 37 2.90 -1.83 -16.21
CA LEU A 37 1.97 -2.08 -15.12
C LEU A 37 1.08 -0.85 -14.87
N GLY A 38 -0.05 -1.07 -14.20
CA GLY A 38 -0.85 0.04 -13.67
C GLY A 38 -0.11 0.75 -12.54
N ALA A 39 -0.43 2.02 -12.30
CA ALA A 39 0.10 2.77 -11.17
C ALA A 39 -0.37 2.15 -9.84
N MET A 40 0.57 2.07 -8.90
CA MET A 40 0.39 1.39 -7.62
C MET A 40 0.77 2.29 -6.45
N LEU A 41 0.29 1.96 -5.25
CA LEU A 41 0.88 2.52 -4.03
C LEU A 41 2.30 1.97 -3.84
N PRO A 42 3.23 2.76 -3.28
CA PRO A 42 4.51 2.22 -2.84
C PRO A 42 4.31 1.03 -1.90
N GLY A 43 5.06 -0.05 -2.09
CA GLY A 43 4.92 -1.23 -1.26
C GLY A 43 5.23 -2.57 -1.90
N GLY A 44 5.43 -3.56 -1.05
CA GLY A 44 6.10 -4.80 -1.42
C GLY A 44 5.70 -6.01 -0.60
N GLY A 45 6.39 -7.12 -0.86
CA GLY A 45 6.24 -8.35 -0.07
C GLY A 45 6.92 -8.20 1.29
N ILE A 46 6.29 -8.77 2.32
CA ILE A 46 6.89 -8.82 3.66
C ILE A 46 7.98 -9.90 3.67
N LYS A 47 9.22 -9.53 4.02
CA LYS A 47 10.36 -10.45 4.13
C LYS A 47 10.24 -11.33 5.39
N PRO A 48 10.93 -12.48 5.46
CA PRO A 48 10.96 -13.29 6.68
C PRO A 48 11.41 -12.45 7.89
N PHE A 49 10.68 -12.57 9.00
CA PHE A 49 10.93 -11.84 10.26
C PHE A 49 10.76 -10.31 10.18
N GLU A 50 10.20 -9.79 9.07
CA GLU A 50 9.88 -8.37 8.90
C GLU A 50 8.45 -8.09 9.38
N SER A 51 8.25 -6.97 10.08
CA SER A 51 6.91 -6.48 10.41
C SER A 51 6.28 -5.76 9.21
N ASP A 52 4.96 -5.71 9.15
CA ASP A 52 4.25 -5.07 8.04
C ASP A 52 4.60 -3.58 7.91
N ALA A 53 4.77 -2.89 9.04
CA ALA A 53 5.21 -1.51 9.07
C ALA A 53 6.66 -1.36 8.58
N ALA A 54 7.57 -2.26 8.98
CA ALA A 54 8.94 -2.24 8.49
C ALA A 54 9.02 -2.49 6.99
N ALA A 55 8.20 -3.41 6.47
CA ALA A 55 8.10 -3.66 5.03
C ALA A 55 7.61 -2.42 4.27
N ALA A 56 6.52 -1.79 4.71
CA ALA A 56 6.01 -0.57 4.07
C ALA A 56 7.02 0.59 4.13
N ALA A 57 7.74 0.77 5.25
CA ALA A 57 8.76 1.81 5.37
C ALA A 57 9.97 1.56 4.47
N ARG A 58 10.44 0.30 4.42
CA ARG A 58 11.55 -0.11 3.55
C ARG A 58 11.23 0.11 2.09
N GLU A 59 10.09 -0.38 1.62
CA GLU A 59 9.66 -0.26 0.22
C GLU A 59 9.45 1.22 -0.15
N LEU A 60 8.85 2.02 0.74
CA LEU A 60 8.72 3.45 0.51
C LEU A 60 10.09 4.13 0.28
N LEU A 61 11.09 3.78 1.09
CA LEU A 61 12.45 4.31 0.93
C LEU A 61 13.12 3.80 -0.35
N GLU A 62 13.05 2.49 -0.62
CA GLU A 62 13.66 1.83 -1.78
C GLU A 62 13.07 2.37 -3.10
N GLU A 63 11.75 2.52 -3.19
CA GLU A 63 11.04 2.90 -4.41
C GLU A 63 10.99 4.41 -4.67
N THR A 64 11.03 5.22 -3.60
CA THR A 64 10.74 6.67 -3.71
C THR A 64 11.79 7.60 -3.09
N GLY A 65 12.72 7.05 -2.30
CA GLY A 65 13.68 7.82 -1.49
C GLY A 65 13.07 8.55 -0.30
N LEU A 66 11.77 8.37 -0.02
CA LEU A 66 11.11 9.00 1.13
C LEU A 66 11.37 8.23 2.42
N VAL A 67 11.56 8.97 3.52
CA VAL A 67 11.76 8.38 4.85
C VAL A 67 10.47 8.47 5.64
N ALA A 68 9.97 7.33 6.12
CA ALA A 68 8.79 7.27 6.97
C ALA A 68 9.12 7.82 8.38
N GLU A 69 8.47 8.90 8.78
CA GLU A 69 8.63 9.55 10.09
C GLU A 69 7.56 9.07 11.08
N ARG A 70 6.35 8.84 10.57
CA ARG A 70 5.23 8.29 11.35
C ARG A 70 4.35 7.43 10.46
N MET A 71 3.89 6.32 11.01
CA MET A 71 3.02 5.38 10.31
C MET A 71 1.79 5.07 11.15
N VAL A 72 0.63 5.04 10.51
CA VAL A 72 -0.64 4.66 11.12
C VAL A 72 -1.20 3.50 10.31
N PHE A 73 -1.36 2.34 10.95
CA PHE A 73 -2.08 1.23 10.33
C PHE A 73 -3.53 1.65 10.09
N LEU A 74 -4.04 1.41 8.89
CA LEU A 74 -5.41 1.75 8.50
C LEU A 74 -6.29 0.50 8.50
N PHE A 75 -5.97 -0.45 7.64
CA PHE A 75 -6.70 -1.68 7.43
C PHE A 75 -5.84 -2.71 6.70
N GLU A 76 -6.27 -3.97 6.73
CA GLU A 76 -5.75 -5.02 5.88
C GLU A 76 -6.72 -5.25 4.72
N ARG A 77 -6.20 -5.25 3.49
CA ARG A 77 -6.97 -5.55 2.29
C ARG A 77 -6.69 -6.98 1.83
N GLN A 78 -7.73 -7.79 1.82
CA GLN A 78 -7.68 -9.15 1.31
C GLN A 78 -8.11 -9.20 -0.16
N SER A 79 -7.37 -9.95 -0.96
CA SER A 79 -7.69 -10.33 -2.33
C SER A 79 -7.31 -11.79 -2.56
N LEU A 80 -7.66 -12.35 -3.73
CA LEU A 80 -7.42 -13.77 -4.01
C LEU A 80 -5.92 -14.11 -3.90
N GLY A 81 -5.56 -14.84 -2.83
CA GLY A 81 -4.19 -15.28 -2.58
C GLY A 81 -3.24 -14.19 -2.04
N GLN A 82 -3.75 -13.02 -1.63
CA GLN A 82 -2.93 -11.92 -1.14
C GLN A 82 -3.60 -11.19 0.04
N SER A 83 -2.77 -10.77 1.00
CA SER A 83 -3.17 -9.91 2.11
C SER A 83 -2.25 -8.70 2.16
N ASN A 84 -2.80 -7.49 2.09
CA ASN A 84 -2.04 -6.26 2.03
C ASN A 84 -2.35 -5.35 3.23
N ALA A 85 -1.38 -5.17 4.13
CA ALA A 85 -1.49 -4.22 5.24
C ALA A 85 -1.24 -2.80 4.75
N VAL A 86 -2.23 -1.91 4.92
CA VAL A 86 -2.17 -0.53 4.42
C VAL A 86 -1.90 0.45 5.55
N PHE A 87 -0.89 1.30 5.35
CA PHE A 87 -0.48 2.32 6.29
C PHE A 87 -0.63 3.71 5.68
N TRP A 88 -1.16 4.65 6.45
CA TRP A 88 -0.93 6.07 6.17
C TRP A 88 0.42 6.46 6.74
N VAL A 89 1.22 7.18 5.96
CA VAL A 89 2.60 7.49 6.29
C VAL A 89 2.85 8.98 6.13
N TYR A 90 3.24 9.61 7.24
CA TYR A 90 3.89 10.92 7.21
C TYR A 90 5.37 10.69 6.90
N ALA A 91 5.84 11.26 5.78
CA ALA A 91 7.18 10.99 5.25
C ALA A 91 7.92 12.27 4.86
N SER A 92 9.21 12.32 5.17
CA SER A 92 10.13 13.39 4.80
C SER A 92 10.88 13.10 3.51
N GLY A 93 11.41 14.14 2.86
CA GLY A 93 12.14 14.05 1.59
C GLY A 93 11.31 14.42 0.36
N VAL A 94 11.95 14.38 -0.81
CA VAL A 94 11.33 14.66 -2.12
C VAL A 94 11.20 13.35 -2.88
N PRO A 95 9.98 12.93 -3.26
CA PRO A 95 9.78 11.65 -3.94
C PRO A 95 10.48 11.65 -5.29
N ARG A 96 11.20 10.57 -5.58
CA ARG A 96 11.84 10.31 -6.87
C ARG A 96 11.71 8.84 -7.21
N ALA A 97 11.49 8.51 -8.47
CA ALA A 97 11.52 7.11 -8.90
C ALA A 97 12.92 6.53 -8.64
N CYS A 98 12.97 5.43 -7.89
CA CYS A 98 14.20 4.74 -7.50
C CYS A 98 14.09 3.23 -7.82
N ASN A 99 15.26 2.56 -7.88
CA ASN A 99 15.38 1.13 -8.15
C ASN A 99 14.57 0.66 -9.38
N GLU A 100 13.59 -0.22 -9.19
CA GLU A 100 12.73 -0.77 -10.24
C GLU A 100 11.62 0.18 -10.72
N ILE A 101 11.41 1.32 -10.05
CA ILE A 101 10.37 2.28 -10.40
C ILE A 101 10.84 3.18 -11.54
N ASP A 102 10.03 3.26 -12.60
CA ASP A 102 10.31 4.12 -13.75
C ASP A 102 9.83 5.56 -13.50
N GLN A 103 8.66 5.74 -12.84
CA GLN A 103 8.01 7.04 -12.67
C GLN A 103 7.21 7.13 -11.37
N ILE A 104 7.03 8.37 -10.89
CA ILE A 104 6.08 8.72 -9.84
C ILE A 104 4.85 9.42 -10.45
N ALA A 105 3.70 9.23 -9.82
CA ALA A 105 2.48 9.95 -10.16
C ALA A 105 1.69 10.27 -8.88
N TYR A 106 0.55 10.93 -9.04
CA TYR A 106 -0.34 11.29 -7.94
C TYR A 106 -1.79 10.91 -8.25
N TYR A 107 -2.54 10.58 -7.21
CA TYR A 107 -3.99 10.41 -7.25
C TYR A 107 -4.71 11.50 -6.45
N PRO A 108 -5.72 12.17 -6.99
CA PRO A 108 -6.28 12.00 -8.34
C PRO A 108 -5.28 12.47 -9.42
N PRO A 109 -5.20 11.77 -10.56
CA PRO A 109 -4.21 12.08 -11.58
C PRO A 109 -4.65 13.30 -12.40
N ARG A 110 -3.68 14.15 -12.76
CA ARG A 110 -3.92 15.33 -13.62
C ARG A 110 -4.10 14.96 -15.10
N GLU A 111 -3.56 13.82 -15.50
CA GLU A 111 -3.66 13.24 -16.85
C GLU A 111 -4.17 11.80 -16.74
N PRO A 112 -4.68 11.18 -17.83
CA PRO A 112 -5.17 9.80 -17.78
C PRO A 112 -4.11 8.81 -17.27
N LEU A 113 -4.39 8.18 -16.13
CA LEU A 113 -3.51 7.21 -15.48
C LEU A 113 -4.27 5.90 -15.23
N ARG A 114 -3.74 4.79 -15.75
CA ARG A 114 -4.29 3.45 -15.45
C ARG A 114 -3.83 3.03 -14.06
N LEU A 115 -4.77 2.95 -13.11
CA LEU A 115 -4.50 2.37 -11.79
C LEU A 115 -4.51 0.84 -11.85
N ALA A 116 -3.68 0.20 -11.04
CA ALA A 116 -3.85 -1.22 -10.75
C ALA A 116 -5.21 -1.43 -10.01
N PRO A 117 -5.96 -2.52 -10.28
CA PRO A 117 -7.26 -2.75 -9.64
C PRO A 117 -7.22 -2.75 -8.11
N GLU A 118 -6.16 -3.34 -7.53
CA GLU A 118 -5.93 -3.37 -6.09
C GLU A 118 -5.73 -1.95 -5.54
N THR A 119 -4.91 -1.14 -6.22
CA THR A 119 -4.66 0.26 -5.85
C THR A 119 -5.92 1.10 -5.91
N GLN A 120 -6.73 0.97 -6.97
CA GLN A 120 -8.03 1.65 -7.04
C GLN A 120 -8.91 1.28 -5.86
N SER A 121 -8.93 0.01 -5.48
CA SER A 121 -9.76 -0.46 -4.38
C SER A 121 -9.28 0.01 -3.01
N ILE A 122 -7.95 0.07 -2.79
CA ILE A 122 -7.36 0.62 -1.57
C ILE A 122 -7.64 2.12 -1.46
N LEU A 123 -7.49 2.88 -2.55
CA LEU A 123 -7.76 4.32 -2.57
C LEU A 123 -9.22 4.64 -2.25
N HIS A 124 -10.16 3.84 -2.75
CA HIS A 124 -11.58 3.99 -2.42
C HIS A 124 -11.84 3.79 -0.92
N GLN A 125 -11.35 2.68 -0.35
CA GLN A 125 -11.51 2.38 1.07
C GLN A 125 -10.81 3.41 1.96
N PHE A 126 -9.64 3.91 1.52
CA PHE A 126 -8.93 4.99 2.18
C PHE A 126 -9.75 6.28 2.19
N ALA A 127 -10.36 6.67 1.07
CA ALA A 127 -11.20 7.87 1.00
C ALA A 127 -12.40 7.79 1.95
N GLU A 128 -13.08 6.64 2.02
CA GLU A 128 -14.17 6.39 2.97
C GLU A 128 -13.69 6.48 4.43
N LEU A 129 -12.56 5.85 4.75
CA LEU A 129 -11.99 5.89 6.09
C LEU A 129 -11.59 7.31 6.49
N ARG A 130 -10.97 8.06 5.58
CA ARG A 130 -10.52 9.43 5.81
C ARG A 130 -11.68 10.39 6.05
N ALA A 131 -12.79 10.20 5.33
CA ALA A 131 -14.02 10.96 5.56
C ALA A 131 -14.67 10.62 6.92
N ARG A 132 -14.63 9.34 7.34
CA ARG A 132 -15.24 8.88 8.58
C ARG A 132 -14.41 9.19 9.83
N GLU A 133 -13.08 9.13 9.73
CA GLU A 133 -12.13 9.19 10.86
C GLU A 133 -10.98 10.19 10.61
N PRO A 134 -11.25 11.48 10.34
CA PRO A 134 -10.22 12.45 9.96
C PRO A 134 -9.13 12.63 11.04
N ALA A 135 -9.45 12.45 12.32
CA ALA A 135 -8.52 12.58 13.43
C ALA A 135 -7.34 11.57 13.38
N ARG A 136 -7.47 10.45 12.65
CA ARG A 136 -6.36 9.48 12.48
C ARG A 136 -5.21 10.01 11.62
N PHE A 137 -5.48 11.06 10.85
CA PHE A 137 -4.59 11.66 9.87
C PHE A 137 -4.11 13.05 10.29
N ALA A 138 -4.54 13.55 11.44
CA ALA A 138 -4.05 14.80 11.97
C ALA A 138 -2.55 14.68 12.24
N GLU A 139 -1.76 15.53 11.59
CA GLU A 139 -0.40 15.81 12.02
C GLU A 139 -0.51 16.26 13.48
N GLY A 140 0.22 15.60 14.38
CA GLY A 140 0.32 16.11 15.75
C GLY A 140 0.83 17.55 15.65
N ASP A 141 0.20 18.47 16.38
CA ASP A 141 0.57 19.88 16.44
C ASP A 141 2.08 20.02 16.30
N THR A 142 2.50 20.74 15.26
CA THR A 142 3.87 21.20 15.15
C THR A 142 4.12 22.04 16.41
N ALA A 143 4.83 21.45 17.37
CA ALA A 143 5.32 22.17 18.52
C ALA A 143 6.23 23.29 18.00
N THR A 144 5.70 24.50 18.19
CA THR A 144 6.31 25.84 18.27
C THR A 144 7.77 25.99 17.90
#